data_AF-Q7WUH7-F1
#
_entry.id   AF-Q7WUH7-F1
#
_cell.length_a   1.000
_cell.length_b   1.000
_cell.length_c   1.000
_cell.angle_alpha   90.00
_cell.angle_beta   90.00
_cell.angle_gamma   90.00
#
_symmetry.space_group_name_H-M   'P 1'
#
loop_
_entity.id
_entity.type
_entity.pdbx_description
1 polymer ?
#
loop_
_entity_poly.entity_id
_entity_poly.type
_entity_poly.pdbx_seq_one_letter_code
_entity_poly.pdbx_strand_id
1 'polypeptide(L)' 'YLLYDKEYYLLNVLKPNNFINRRTDSTLSINNIRSTILLANRLYSGIKVKIQRVNNSSTNDNLVRNDDHVY' A
#
# COMPACT_ATOMS: atom_id res chain seq x y z
N TYR A 1 1.76 -10.92 -8.94
CA TYR A 1 3.05 -10.83 -8.23
C TYR A 1 3.21 -9.43 -7.68
N LEU A 2 3.89 -9.27 -6.55
CA LEU A 2 4.20 -7.99 -5.92
C LEU A 2 5.68 -7.66 -6.18
N LEU A 3 5.99 -6.37 -6.37
CA LEU A 3 7.32 -5.88 -6.75
C LEU A 3 7.89 -4.91 -5.71
N TYR A 4 9.21 -4.94 -5.52
CA TYR A 4 9.95 -3.92 -4.77
C TYR A 4 10.04 -2.59 -5.53
N ASP A 5 10.31 -1.52 -4.79
CA ASP A 5 10.47 -0.12 -5.25
C ASP A 5 9.34 0.39 -6.17
N LYS A 6 8.15 -0.21 -6.03
CA LYS A 6 6.95 0.20 -6.76
C LYS A 6 5.96 0.86 -5.82
N GLU A 7 5.34 1.93 -6.28
CA GLU A 7 4.30 2.62 -5.50
C GLU A 7 3.00 1.81 -5.49
N TYR A 8 2.45 1.60 -4.30
CA TYR A 8 1.15 0.96 -4.10
C TYR A 8 0.22 1.82 -3.27
N TYR A 9 -1.07 1.78 -3.60
CA TYR A 9 -2.14 2.18 -2.70
C TYR A 9 -2.55 0.99 -1.85
N LEU A 10 -2.96 1.25 -0.61
CA LEU A 10 -3.39 0.23 0.32
C LEU A 10 -4.92 0.01 0.25
N LEU A 11 -5.33 -1.26 0.29
CA LEU A 11 -6.72 -1.69 0.39
C LEU A 11 -6.87 -2.68 1.54
N ASN A 12 -7.64 -2.31 2.55
CA ASN A 12 -7.98 -3.22 3.64
C ASN A 12 -9.20 -4.06 3.24
N VAL A 13 -9.08 -5.39 3.26
CA VAL A 13 -10.14 -6.31 2.82
C VAL A 13 -11.39 -6.24 3.72
N LEU A 14 -11.21 -5.98 5.02
CA LEU A 14 -12.33 -5.84 5.97
C LEU A 14 -13.06 -4.50 5.82
N LYS A 15 -12.38 -3.45 5.35
CA LYS A 15 -12.94 -2.11 5.12
C LYS A 15 -12.66 -1.63 3.69
N PRO A 16 -13.25 -2.28 2.67
CA PRO A 16 -12.89 -2.04 1.26
C PRO A 16 -13.31 -0.66 0.75
N ASN A 17 -14.33 -0.05 1.36
CA ASN A 17 -14.81 1.29 1.03
C ASN A 17 -13.93 2.41 1.63
N ASN A 18 -12.89 2.07 2.39
CA ASN A 18 -12.06 3.03 3.09
C ASN A 18 -10.64 3.11 2.51
N PHE A 19 -9.97 4.23 2.77
CA PHE A 19 -8.56 4.43 2.44
C PHE A 19 -7.77 4.97 3.63
N ILE A 20 -6.46 4.70 3.61
CA ILE A 20 -5.54 5.14 4.66
C ILE A 20 -5.03 6.55 4.36
N ASN A 21 -5.08 7.45 5.33
CA ASN A 21 -4.56 8.81 5.22
C ASN A 21 -3.71 9.19 6.45
N ARG A 22 -2.72 10.07 6.23
CA ARG A 22 -1.85 10.60 7.28
C ARG A 22 -2.59 11.65 8.11
N ARG A 23 -2.46 11.58 9.44
CA ARG A 23 -2.92 12.61 10.38
C ARG A 23 -1.80 13.61 10.70
N THR A 24 -2.18 14.73 11.31
CA THR A 24 -1.23 15.79 11.72
C THR A 24 -0.21 15.32 12.76
N ASP A 25 -0.58 14.37 13.62
CA ASP A 25 0.30 13.73 14.61
C ASP A 25 1.21 12.63 14.02
N SER A 26 1.26 12.52 12.69
CA SER A 26 1.99 11.49 11.94
C SER A 26 1.48 10.05 12.11
N THR A 27 0.34 9.84 12.76
CA THR A 27 -0.35 8.53 12.76
C THR A 27 -1.13 8.31 11.46
N LEU A 28 -1.60 7.08 11.25
CA LEU A 28 -2.41 6.69 10.10
C LEU A 28 -3.88 6.49 10.51
N SER A 29 -4.79 6.97 9.66
CA SER A 29 -6.23 6.85 9.84
C SER A 29 -6.87 6.07 8.70
N ILE A 30 -7.87 5.22 9.01
CA ILE A 30 -8.62 4.41 8.02
C ILE A 30 -10.13 4.72 8.02
N ASN A 31 -10.55 5.80 8.67
CA ASN A 31 -11.96 6.19 8.73
C ASN A 31 -12.40 7.06 7.52
N ASN A 32 -11.51 7.31 6.56
CA ASN A 32 -11.84 8.06 5.34
C ASN A 32 -12.51 7.14 4.32
N ILE A 33 -13.67 7.53 3.81
CA ILE A 33 -14.46 6.77 2.82
C ILE A 33 -14.02 7.18 1.41
N ARG A 34 -13.82 6.20 0.53
CA ARG A 34 -13.50 6.43 -0.88
C ARG A 34 -14.69 7.06 -1.59
N SER A 35 -14.42 8.07 -2.42
CA SER A 35 -15.45 8.54 -3.35
C SER A 35 -15.71 7.49 -4.42
N THR A 36 -16.90 7.54 -5.01
CA THR A 36 -17.34 6.62 -6.04
C THR A 36 -17.45 7.31 -7.40
N ILE A 37 -17.21 6.56 -8.47
CA ILE A 37 -17.53 6.93 -9.85
C ILE A 37 -18.36 5.78 -10.41
N LEU A 38 -19.58 6.04 -10.86
CA LEU A 38 -20.48 5.00 -11.39
C LEU A 38 -20.60 3.79 -10.45
N LEU A 39 -20.85 4.05 -9.16
CA LEU A 39 -20.94 3.04 -8.09
C LEU A 39 -19.63 2.29 -7.75
N ALA A 40 -18.53 2.52 -8.48
CA ALA A 40 -17.22 1.92 -8.19
C ALA A 40 -16.36 2.85 -7.32
N ASN A 41 -15.73 2.30 -6.27
CA ASN A 41 -14.80 3.04 -5.42
C ASN A 41 -13.55 3.49 -6.16
N ARG A 42 -13.09 4.73 -5.93
CA ARG A 42 -11.77 5.19 -6.42
C ARG A 42 -10.64 4.48 -5.68
N LEU A 43 -9.88 3.66 -6.41
CA LEU A 43 -8.78 2.86 -5.84
C LEU A 43 -7.52 3.70 -5.57
N TYR A 44 -7.23 4.66 -6.45
CA TYR A 44 -6.10 5.59 -6.31
C TYR A 44 -6.42 6.71 -5.31
N SER A 45 -6.53 6.35 -4.04
CA SER A 45 -6.86 7.27 -2.94
C SER A 45 -6.11 6.89 -1.67
N GLY A 46 -5.64 7.89 -0.94
CA GLY A 46 -4.86 7.73 0.29
C GLY A 46 -3.35 7.80 0.09
N ILE A 47 -2.61 7.32 1.08
CA ILE A 47 -1.15 7.27 1.06
C ILE A 47 -0.65 6.26 0.01
N LYS A 48 0.57 6.53 -0.48
CA LYS A 48 1.34 5.58 -1.28
C LYS A 48 2.44 4.97 -0.42
N VAL A 49 2.68 3.68 -0.60
CA VAL A 49 3.78 2.96 0.05
C VAL A 49 4.70 2.33 -0.99
N LYS A 50 5.94 2.09 -0.59
CA LYS A 50 6.91 1.28 -1.34
C LYS A 50 7.43 0.20 -0.39
N ILE A 51 7.67 -0.98 -0.94
CA ILE A 51 8.28 -2.09 -0.23
C ILE A 51 9.76 -2.11 -0.63
N GLN A 52 10.66 -2.18 0.34
CA GLN A 52 12.10 -2.27 0.11
C GLN A 52 12.71 -3.44 0.87
N ARG A 53 13.72 -4.09 0.28
CA ARG A 53 14.44 -5.20 0.93
C ARG A 53 15.31 -4.64 2.04
N VAL A 54 15.37 -5.35 3.17
CA VAL A 54 16.35 -5.04 4.21
C VAL A 54 17.75 -5.50 3.78
N ASN A 55 17.85 -6.71 3.24
CA ASN A 55 19.11 -7.28 2.75
C ASN A 55 19.16 -7.22 1.23
N ASN A 56 20.21 -6.62 0.68
CA ASN A 56 20.42 -6.53 -0.76
C ASN A 56 21.50 -7.51 -1.24
N SER A 57 21.29 -8.11 -2.41
CA SER A 57 22.25 -8.95 -3.13
C SER A 57 22.14 -8.61 -4.62
N SER A 58 23.25 -8.59 -5.35
CA SER A 58 23.26 -8.23 -6.77
C SER A 58 22.54 -9.23 -7.68
N THR A 59 22.28 -10.44 -7.19
CA THR A 59 21.58 -11.51 -7.93
C THR A 59 20.07 -11.53 -7.67
N ASN A 60 19.60 -10.66 -6.79
CA ASN A 60 18.21 -10.60 -6.41
C ASN A 60 17.33 -10.09 -7.55
N ASP A 61 16.21 -10.76 -7.79
CA ASP A 61 15.15 -10.25 -8.65
C ASP A 61 14.38 -9.08 -8.00
N ASN A 62 13.34 -8.60 -8.66
CA ASN A 62 12.47 -7.52 -8.12
C ASN A 62 11.16 -8.05 -7.50
N LEU A 63 11.02 -9.35 -7.29
CA LEU A 63 9.77 -9.98 -6.84
C LEU A 63 9.77 -10.11 -5.31
N VAL A 64 8.67 -9.70 -4.66
CA VAL A 64 8.44 -9.95 -3.23
C VAL A 64 7.98 -11.40 -3.03
N ARG A 65 8.66 -12.12 -2.14
CA ARG A 65 8.33 -13.49 -1.74
C ARG A 65 7.76 -13.51 -0.31
N ASN A 66 7.07 -14.60 0.04
CA ASN A 66 6.32 -14.73 1.29
C ASN A 66 7.15 -14.53 2.56
N ASP A 67 8.43 -14.92 2.53
CA ASP A 67 9.33 -14.90 3.70
C ASP A 67 10.41 -13.82 3.62
N ASP A 68 10.28 -12.88 2.68
CA ASP A 68 11.23 -11.78 2.56
C ASP A 68 11.13 -10.83 3.76
N HIS A 69 12.26 -10.46 4.35
CA HIS A 69 12.33 -9.40 5.35
C HIS A 69 12.39 -8.03 4.65
N VAL A 70 11.38 -7.19 4.88
CA VAL A 70 11.16 -5.92 4.16
C VAL A 70 10.86 -4.75 5.10
N TYR A 71 11.08 -3.52 4.60
CA TYR A 71 10.48 -2.29 5.14
C TYR A 71 9.37 -1.79 4.21
#